data_AF-A0A842MSM7-F1
#
_entry.id   AF-A0A842MSM7-F1
#
_cell.length_a   1.000
_cell.length_b   1.000
_cell.length_c   1.000
_cell.angle_alpha   90.00
_cell.angle_beta   90.00
_cell.angle_gamma   90.00
#
_symmetry.space_group_name_H-M   'P 1'
#
loop_
_entity.id
_entity.type
_entity.pdbx_description
1 polymer ?
#
loop_
_entity_poly.entity_id
_entity_poly.type
_entity_poly.pdbx_seq_one_letter_code
_entity_poly.pdbx_strand_id
1 'polypeptide(L)'
;MEADEKIYVAAKPPAVYANAVLVAFRKNKARLVEVLGLGQQCGKVLAVAKMLQDLRLATILDIQSYAMEDGTSGVRVLLERWEGGESQKLEGRQGNERN
;
A
#
# COMPACT_ATOMS: atom_id res chain seq x y z
N MET A 1 -14.99 8.36 -6.81
CA MET A 1 -14.18 7.25 -7.36
C MET A 1 -14.14 6.18 -6.29
N GLU A 2 -14.64 4.98 -6.60
CA GLU A 2 -14.69 3.85 -5.66
C GLU A 2 -13.43 2.99 -5.81
N ALA A 3 -12.94 2.42 -4.71
CA ALA A 3 -11.78 1.54 -4.75
C ALA A 3 -12.16 0.12 -5.18
N ASP A 4 -11.28 -0.54 -5.94
CA ASP A 4 -11.50 -1.91 -6.40
C ASP A 4 -11.34 -2.92 -5.26
N GLU A 5 -10.49 -2.60 -4.28
CA GLU A 5 -10.21 -3.48 -3.14
C GLU A 5 -9.98 -2.69 -1.85
N LYS A 6 -10.33 -3.30 -0.70
CA LYS A 6 -10.19 -2.71 0.64
C LYS A 6 -9.36 -3.62 1.55
N ILE A 7 -8.37 -3.05 2.21
CA ILE A 7 -7.45 -3.77 3.09
C ILE A 7 -7.54 -3.18 4.50
N TYR A 8 -7.94 -4.01 5.46
CA TYR A 8 -8.08 -3.63 6.86
C TYR A 8 -6.81 -3.99 7.64
N VAL A 9 -6.17 -2.96 8.19
CA VAL A 9 -4.96 -3.08 9.00
C VAL A 9 -5.34 -3.43 10.45
N ALA A 10 -4.68 -4.46 10.96
CA ALA A 10 -4.90 -5.01 12.30
C ALA A 10 -3.54 -5.27 12.98
N ALA A 11 -3.41 -6.38 13.71
CA ALA A 11 -2.26 -6.63 14.57
C ALA A 11 -0.94 -6.90 13.82
N LYS A 12 -0.96 -7.33 12.55
CA LYS A 12 0.26 -7.76 11.84
C LYS A 12 1.23 -6.59 11.57
N PRO A 13 2.50 -6.86 11.23
CA PRO A 13 3.44 -5.82 10.83
C PRO A 13 3.02 -5.09 9.54
N PRO A 14 3.37 -3.80 9.35
CA PRO A 14 3.03 -3.03 8.15
C PRO A 14 3.43 -3.72 6.83
N ALA A 15 4.59 -4.39 6.78
CA ALA A 15 5.05 -5.07 5.58
C ALA A 15 4.08 -6.14 5.05
N VAL A 16 3.32 -6.80 5.94
CA VAL A 16 2.32 -7.80 5.55
C VAL A 16 1.18 -7.15 4.77
N TYR A 17 0.73 -5.97 5.21
CA TYR A 17 -0.34 -5.22 4.56
C TYR A 17 0.13 -4.54 3.28
N ALA A 18 1.38 -4.05 3.25
CA ALA A 18 1.99 -3.56 2.01
C ALA A 18 2.03 -4.66 0.94
N ASN A 19 2.43 -5.89 1.32
CA ASN A 19 2.39 -7.02 0.39
C ASN A 19 0.95 -7.37 -0.06
N ALA A 20 -0.04 -7.25 0.83
CA ALA A 20 -1.45 -7.46 0.45
C ALA A 20 -1.91 -6.45 -0.61
N VAL A 21 -1.50 -5.17 -0.50
CA VAL A 21 -1.78 -4.14 -1.53
C VAL A 21 -1.13 -4.53 -2.87
N LEU A 22 0.12 -5.02 -2.86
CA LEU A 22 0.80 -5.46 -4.09
C LEU A 22 0.12 -6.68 -4.73
N VAL A 23 -0.39 -7.60 -3.91
CA VAL A 23 -1.17 -8.74 -4.38
C VAL A 23 -2.48 -8.27 -5.03
N ALA A 24 -3.18 -7.31 -4.43
CA ALA A 24 -4.37 -6.67 -5.00
C ALA A 24 -4.07 -6.08 -6.40
N PHE A 25 -3.02 -5.27 -6.50
CA PHE A 25 -2.63 -4.67 -7.78
C PHE A 25 -2.24 -5.68 -8.87
N ARG A 26 -1.55 -6.76 -8.50
CA ARG A 26 -1.00 -7.73 -9.47
C ARG A 26 -1.96 -8.86 -9.81
N LYS A 27 -2.51 -9.53 -8.80
CA LYS A 27 -3.35 -10.73 -8.98
C LYS A 27 -4.80 -10.36 -9.25
N ASN A 28 -5.32 -9.40 -8.49
CA ASN A 28 -6.72 -8.99 -8.59
C ASN A 28 -6.92 -7.89 -9.63
N LYS A 29 -5.82 -7.42 -10.25
CA LYS A 29 -5.78 -6.33 -11.24
C LYS A 29 -6.46 -5.04 -10.73
N ALA A 30 -6.49 -4.85 -9.41
CA ALA A 30 -6.97 -3.61 -8.82
C ALA A 30 -6.11 -2.44 -9.33
N ARG A 31 -6.75 -1.35 -9.72
CA ARG A 31 -6.10 -0.07 -9.98
C ARG A 31 -6.07 0.75 -8.68
N LEU A 32 -7.15 0.70 -7.91
CA LEU A 32 -7.36 1.49 -6.71
C LEU A 32 -7.55 0.58 -5.50
N VAL A 33 -6.79 0.85 -4.43
CA VAL A 33 -6.86 0.09 -3.17
C VAL A 33 -7.02 1.05 -2.01
N GLU A 34 -8.01 0.80 -1.15
CA GLU A 34 -8.13 1.49 0.14
C GLU A 34 -7.42 0.70 1.23
N VAL A 35 -6.60 1.38 2.03
CA VAL A 35 -6.01 0.85 3.26
C VAL A 35 -6.67 1.55 4.44
N LEU A 36 -7.30 0.78 5.32
CA LEU A 36 -8.09 1.28 6.44
C LEU A 36 -7.56 0.77 7.77
N GLY A 37 -7.73 1.57 8.82
CA GLY A 37 -7.37 1.17 10.18
C GLY A 37 -8.00 2.09 11.22
N LEU A 38 -8.18 1.54 12.42
CA LEU A 38 -8.81 2.23 13.55
C LEU A 38 -7.86 2.31 14.76
N GLY A 39 -8.05 3.33 15.58
CA GLY A 39 -7.33 3.58 16.82
C GLY A 39 -5.82 3.50 16.62
N GLN A 40 -5.17 2.61 17.38
CA GLN A 40 -3.72 2.40 17.32
C GLN A 40 -3.21 1.92 15.95
N GLN A 41 -4.08 1.44 15.06
CA GLN A 41 -3.66 0.97 13.72
C GLN A 41 -3.53 2.11 12.70
N CYS A 42 -4.03 3.32 12.99
CA CYS A 42 -3.93 4.47 12.09
C CYS A 42 -2.49 4.76 11.67
N GLY A 43 -1.54 4.68 12.61
CA GLY A 43 -0.11 4.84 12.30
C GLY A 43 0.42 3.77 11.34
N LYS A 44 -0.06 2.53 11.45
CA LYS A 44 0.33 1.45 10.52
C LYS A 44 -0.24 1.64 9.14
N VAL A 45 -1.47 2.15 9.00
CA VAL A 45 -2.07 2.49 7.70
C VAL A 45 -1.19 3.50 6.96
N LEU A 46 -0.79 4.58 7.64
CA LEU A 46 0.09 5.60 7.08
C LEU A 46 1.47 5.04 6.73
N ALA A 47 2.03 4.17 7.58
CA ALA A 47 3.30 3.51 7.31
C ALA A 47 3.25 2.60 6.06
N VAL A 48 2.16 1.85 5.87
CA VAL A 48 1.93 1.03 4.66
C VAL A 48 1.88 1.91 3.43
N ALA A 49 1.07 2.97 3.46
CA ALA A 49 0.93 3.88 2.33
C ALA A 49 2.26 4.57 1.97
N LYS A 50 2.98 5.07 2.97
CA LYS A 50 4.27 5.74 2.79
C LYS A 50 5.33 4.78 2.22
N MET A 51 5.39 3.54 2.72
CA MET A 51 6.31 2.52 2.21
C MET A 51 6.07 2.24 0.72
N LEU A 52 4.82 2.10 0.30
CA LEU A 52 4.47 1.86 -1.10
C LEU A 52 4.75 3.08 -1.99
N GLN A 53 4.53 4.29 -1.48
CA GLN A 53 4.86 5.52 -2.18
C GLN A 53 6.38 5.71 -2.36
N ASP A 54 7.15 5.49 -1.30
CA ASP A 54 8.61 5.64 -1.32
C ASP A 54 9.29 4.67 -2.28
N LEU A 55 8.76 3.45 -2.36
CA LEU A 55 9.24 2.44 -3.30
C LEU A 55 8.71 2.62 -4.73
N ARG A 56 7.93 3.69 -4.99
CA ARG A 56 7.28 3.95 -6.29
C ARG A 56 6.41 2.77 -6.77
N LEU A 57 5.73 2.12 -5.83
CA LEU A 57 4.82 1.01 -6.09
C LEU A 57 3.35 1.47 -6.12
N ALA A 58 3.05 2.59 -5.46
CA ALA A 58 1.72 3.19 -5.45
C ALA A 58 1.80 4.72 -5.34
N THR A 59 0.77 5.41 -5.82
CA THR A 59 0.54 6.84 -5.57
C THR A 59 -0.51 6.99 -4.48
N ILE A 60 -0.26 7.80 -3.47
CA ILE A 60 -1.29 8.21 -2.52
C ILE A 60 -2.18 9.25 -3.22
N LEU A 61 -3.45 8.92 -3.41
CA LEU A 61 -4.42 9.83 -4.01
C LEU A 61 -5.17 10.67 -2.97
N ASP A 62 -5.49 10.06 -1.83
CA ASP A 62 -6.27 10.72 -0.78
C ASP A 62 -6.00 10.10 0.59
N ILE A 63 -6.12 10.91 1.65
CA ILE A 63 -6.03 10.50 3.04
C ILE A 63 -7.20 11.13 3.80
N GLN A 64 -8.02 10.30 4.43
CA GLN A 64 -9.15 10.76 5.23
C GLN A 64 -9.04 10.22 6.65
N SER A 65 -9.22 11.11 7.61
CA SER A 65 -9.48 10.76 9.00
C SER A 65 -10.98 10.81 9.28
N TYR A 66 -11.49 9.87 10.07
CA TYR A 66 -12.88 9.86 10.51
C TYR A 66 -12.95 9.44 11.99
N ALA A 67 -14.08 9.72 12.63
CA ALA A 67 -14.37 9.27 13.99
C ALA A 67 -15.54 8.29 13.96
N MET A 68 -15.41 7.19 14.69
CA MET A 68 -16.47 6.21 14.91
C MET A 68 -17.40 6.69 16.03
N GLU A 69 -18.59 6.11 16.11
CA GLU A 69 -19.60 6.47 17.13
C GLU A 69 -19.10 6.25 18.56
N ASP A 70 -18.22 5.27 18.77
CA ASP A 70 -17.60 4.97 20.06
C ASP A 70 -16.42 5.91 20.41
N GLY A 71 -16.19 6.94 19.60
CA GLY A 71 -15.08 7.88 19.74
C GLY A 71 -13.75 7.39 19.18
N THR A 72 -13.68 6.15 18.68
CA THR A 72 -12.45 5.61 18.07
C THR A 72 -12.16 6.34 16.76
N SER A 73 -10.95 6.90 16.62
CA SER A 73 -10.52 7.50 15.36
C SER A 73 -10.14 6.46 14.32
N GLY A 74 -10.38 6.74 13.05
CA GLY A 74 -10.00 5.91 11.91
C GLY A 74 -9.26 6.69 10.83
N VAL A 75 -8.50 5.98 10.01
CA VAL A 75 -7.83 6.52 8.83
C VAL A 75 -8.08 5.62 7.63
N ARG A 76 -8.39 6.25 6.49
CA ARG A 76 -8.47 5.64 5.16
C ARG A 76 -7.43 6.30 4.26
N VAL A 77 -6.61 5.51 3.60
CA VAL A 77 -5.72 5.98 2.53
C VAL A 77 -6.11 5.31 1.23
N LEU A 78 -6.37 6.13 0.19
CA LEU A 78 -6.60 5.65 -1.16
C LEU A 78 -5.28 5.61 -1.92
N LEU A 79 -4.93 4.45 -2.44
CA LEU A 79 -3.73 4.19 -3.22
C LEU A 79 -4.10 3.85 -4.65
N GLU A 80 -3.41 4.44 -5.61
CA GLU A 80 -3.44 4.04 -7.01
C GLU A 80 -2.17 3.26 -7.35
N ARG A 81 -2.32 2.19 -8.14
CA ARG A 81 -1.18 1.46 -8.68
C ARG A 81 -0.29 2.41 -9.48
N TRP A 82 1.01 2.42 -9.18
CA TRP A 82 1.95 3.21 -9.95
C TRP A 82 2.12 2.64 -11.37
N GLU A 83 1.80 3.41 -12.40
CA GLU A 83 1.95 3.02 -13.82
C GLU A 83 3.23 3.58 -14.47
N GLY A 84 4.02 4.36 -13.72
CA GLY A 84 5.21 5.04 -14.21
C GLY A 84 6.46 4.16 -14.26
N GLY A 85 6.64 3.44 -15.37
CA GLY A 85 7.97 3.18 -15.95
C GLY A 85 8.39 1.71 -16.05
N GLU A 86 8.09 1.08 -17.19
CA GLU A 86 9.00 0.08 -17.77
C GLU A 86 10.38 0.73 -18.04
N SER A 87 11.34 0.57 -17.14
CA SER A 87 12.80 0.73 -17.34
C SER A 87 13.45 0.67 -15.96
N GLN A 88 14.38 -0.22 -15.64
CA GLN A 88 15.33 -0.94 -16.47
C GLN A 88 15.09 -2.44 -16.36
N LYS A 89 15.22 -3.14 -17.49
CA LYS A 89 15.71 -4.52 -17.43
C LYS A 89 16.87 -4.56 -16.43
N LEU A 90 16.80 -5.45 -15.46
CA LEU A 90 17.99 -5.94 -14.76
C LEU A 90 18.84 -6.74 -15.77
N GLU A 91 19.34 -6.07 -16.81
CA GLU A 91 20.54 -6.44 -17.56
C GLU A 91 21.70 -6.20 -16.58
N GLY A 92 21.87 -7.18 -15.70
CA GLY A 92 22.77 -7.15 -14.55
C GLY A 92 22.70 -8.42 -13.69
N ARG A 93 21.93 -9.45 -14.09
CA ARG A 93 22.24 -10.83 -13.71
C ARG A 93 23.12 -11.45 -14.77
N GLN A 94 24.42 -11.12 -14.75
CA GLN A 94 25.53 -11.98 -15.15
C GLN A 94 26.84 -11.23 -14.96
N GLY A 95 27.39 -11.42 -13.77
CA GLY A 95 28.75 -11.12 -13.35
C GLY A 95 28.95 -11.95 -12.08
N ASN A 96 28.88 -13.28 -12.21
CA ASN A 96 30.06 -14.13 -12.14
C ASN A 96 30.80 -13.89 -10.82
N GLU A 97 30.58 -14.75 -9.83
CA GLU A 97 31.55 -15.83 -9.56
C GLU A 97 32.99 -15.28 -9.46
N ARG A 98 33.45 -15.10 -8.21
CA ARG A 98 34.83 -14.92 -7.70
C ARG A 98 35.03 -13.62 -6.91
N ASN A 99 34.75 -13.70 -5.62
CA ASN A 99 35.72 -13.44 -4.55
C ASN A 99 35.24 -14.11 -3.27
#